data_AF-A0A067T159-F1
#
_entry.id   AF-A0A067T159-F1
#
_cell.length_a   1.000
_cell.length_b   1.000
_cell.length_c   1.000
_cell.angle_alpha   90.00
_cell.angle_beta   90.00
_cell.angle_gamma   90.00
#
_symmetry.space_group_name_H-M   'P 1'
#
loop_
_entity.id
_entity.type
_entity.pdbx_description
1 polymer ?
#
loop_
_entity_poly.entity_id
_entity_poly.type
_entity_poly.pdbx_seq_one_letter_code
_entity_poly.pdbx_strand_id
1 'polypeptide(L)'
;MTHFTFPAGQDTTLINIFLGLQISGAIAFVLVVLSACIFRGAKRHPIWFSFCISWIAFGVSYAFLLFAGQQYKRPTHIPCTIQAALIYAAPYLVMGTSLGLVTHLLLNVLSALSQSPKKRTYRTFMNILVSLPWMLWVAVFVGVLVFGFSHDQQVAMSPNGTFCVIQDSSIPKVTAIAATIGSTAIIGLECAIATLLYRNRAIVNIFSQSLAMAIRILIFTILGFGALGCSV
;
A
#
# COMPACT_ATOMS: atom_id res chain seq x y z
N MET A 1 -12.01 -18.04 -27.74
CA MET A 1 -11.32 -18.93 -26.77
C MET A 1 -9.82 -18.71 -26.93
N THR A 2 -9.23 -17.86 -26.09
CA THR A 2 -7.80 -17.54 -26.14
C THR A 2 -7.02 -18.46 -25.18
N HIS A 3 -5.96 -19.07 -25.72
CA HIS A 3 -5.14 -20.04 -25.02
C HIS A 3 -4.11 -19.35 -24.10
N PHE A 4 -4.46 -19.10 -22.84
CA PHE A 4 -3.50 -18.89 -21.75
C PHE A 4 -2.60 -20.12 -21.58
N THR A 5 -1.33 -20.00 -21.90
CA THR A 5 -0.30 -21.00 -21.60
C THR A 5 -0.09 -21.06 -20.08
N PHE A 6 -0.33 -22.23 -19.49
CA PHE A 6 -0.03 -22.49 -18.09
C PHE A 6 1.47 -22.77 -17.97
N PRO A 7 2.25 -22.01 -17.18
CA PRO A 7 3.65 -22.34 -16.98
C PRO A 7 3.74 -23.69 -16.24
N ALA A 8 4.38 -24.67 -16.88
CA ALA A 8 4.68 -25.97 -16.29
C ALA A 8 5.76 -25.78 -15.23
N GLY A 9 5.40 -25.89 -13.95
CA GLY A 9 6.33 -25.75 -12.81
C GLY A 9 5.93 -24.66 -11.81
N GLN A 10 4.66 -24.65 -11.37
CA GLN A 10 4.21 -23.72 -10.34
C GLN A 10 4.76 -24.14 -8.97
N ASP A 11 5.65 -23.33 -8.38
CA ASP A 11 6.13 -23.53 -7.00
C ASP A 11 5.01 -23.16 -6.01
N THR A 12 4.14 -24.13 -5.74
CA THR A 12 3.01 -23.98 -4.80
C THR A 12 3.45 -23.46 -3.43
N THR A 13 4.65 -23.84 -2.99
CA THR A 13 5.29 -23.33 -1.77
C THR A 13 5.47 -21.81 -1.82
N LEU A 14 6.00 -21.26 -2.93
CA LEU A 14 6.20 -19.82 -3.10
C LEU A 14 4.86 -19.08 -3.06
N ILE A 15 3.84 -19.61 -3.74
CA ILE A 15 2.50 -19.04 -3.76
C ILE A 15 1.89 -19.00 -2.36
N ASN A 16 1.99 -20.09 -1.61
CA ASN A 16 1.46 -20.20 -0.26
C ASN A 16 2.14 -19.23 0.70
N ILE A 17 3.47 -19.12 0.63
CA ILE A 17 4.25 -18.17 1.45
C ILE A 17 3.84 -16.74 1.10
N PHE A 18 3.79 -16.40 -0.19
CA PHE A 18 3.42 -15.07 -0.65
C PHE A 18 2.01 -14.68 -0.18
N LEU A 19 1.01 -15.53 -0.41
CA LEU A 19 -0.36 -15.28 0.02
C LEU A 19 -0.49 -15.25 1.55
N GLY A 20 0.20 -16.14 2.25
CA GLY A 20 0.23 -16.17 3.71
C GLY A 20 0.75 -14.85 4.28
N LEU A 21 1.81 -14.29 3.71
CA LEU A 21 2.32 -12.97 4.10
C LEU A 21 1.32 -11.84 3.82
N GLN A 22 0.68 -11.82 2.65
CA GLN A 22 -0.29 -10.77 2.32
C GLN A 22 -1.54 -10.82 3.21
N ILE A 23 -2.07 -12.03 3.44
CA ILE A 23 -3.27 -12.23 4.26
C ILE A 23 -2.97 -11.95 5.73
N SER A 24 -1.83 -12.43 6.25
CA SER A 24 -1.45 -12.14 7.64
C SER A 24 -1.25 -10.63 7.87
N GLY A 25 -0.65 -9.93 6.91
CA GLY A 25 -0.55 -8.46 6.93
C GLY A 25 -1.92 -7.78 6.96
N ALA A 26 -2.84 -8.19 6.07
CA ALA A 26 -4.20 -7.66 6.03
C ALA A 26 -4.96 -7.92 7.35
N ILE A 27 -4.88 -9.14 7.88
CA ILE A 27 -5.49 -9.51 9.17
C ILE A 27 -4.91 -8.66 10.31
N ALA A 28 -3.58 -8.47 10.35
CA ALA A 28 -2.95 -7.65 11.36
C ALA A 28 -3.49 -6.20 11.33
N PHE A 29 -3.63 -5.61 10.14
CA PHE A 29 -4.23 -4.27 10.01
C PHE A 29 -5.72 -4.24 10.38
N VAL A 30 -6.50 -5.28 10.05
CA VAL A 30 -7.90 -5.42 10.49
C VAL A 30 -7.98 -5.44 12.02
N LEU A 31 -7.17 -6.25 12.69
CA LEU A 31 -7.12 -6.32 14.15
C LEU A 31 -6.71 -4.98 14.78
N VAL A 32 -5.78 -4.26 14.16
CA VAL A 32 -5.36 -2.92 14.57
C VAL A 32 -6.50 -1.89 14.45
N VAL A 33 -7.29 -1.94 13.38
CA VAL A 33 -8.47 -1.08 13.23
C VAL A 33 -9.57 -1.46 14.22
N LEU A 34 -9.88 -2.75 14.36
CA LEU A 34 -10.90 -3.25 15.28
C LEU A 34 -10.56 -2.89 16.73
N SER A 35 -9.32 -3.11 17.16
CA SER A 35 -8.87 -2.72 18.49
C SER A 35 -9.01 -1.21 18.72
N ALA A 36 -8.66 -0.37 17.75
CA ALA A 36 -8.86 1.08 17.85
C ALA A 36 -10.35 1.47 17.95
N CYS A 37 -11.26 0.74 17.30
CA CYS A 37 -12.70 0.98 17.38
C CYS A 37 -13.31 0.54 18.72
N ILE A 38 -12.82 -0.57 19.30
CA ILE A 38 -13.27 -1.10 20.60
C ILE A 38 -12.75 -0.22 21.73
N PHE A 39 -11.46 0.13 21.71
CA PHE A 39 -10.82 0.98 22.71
C PHE A 39 -10.99 2.46 22.36
N ARG A 40 -12.21 2.99 22.53
CA ARG A 40 -12.59 4.39 22.26
C ARG A 40 -11.82 5.45 23.06
N GLY A 41 -10.95 5.05 23.99
CA GLY A 41 -10.14 5.94 24.81
C GLY A 41 -9.11 6.77 24.02
N ALA A 42 -8.69 6.32 22.83
CA ALA A 42 -7.76 7.05 21.97
C ALA A 42 -8.49 7.59 20.73
N LYS A 43 -8.79 8.89 20.71
CA LYS A 43 -9.32 9.57 19.50
C LYS A 43 -8.24 9.61 18.41
N ARG A 44 -8.26 8.63 17.50
CA ARG A 44 -7.33 8.57 16.37
C ARG A 44 -7.83 9.42 15.19
N HIS A 45 -6.89 10.01 14.45
CA HIS A 45 -7.20 10.84 13.30
C HIS A 45 -7.64 9.99 12.09
N PRO A 46 -8.61 10.43 11.26
CA PRO A 46 -9.09 9.67 10.10
C PRO A 46 -7.99 9.25 9.11
N ILE A 47 -6.90 10.02 9.00
CA ILE A 47 -5.72 9.67 8.18
C ILE A 47 -5.11 8.33 8.59
N TRP A 48 -5.06 8.05 9.90
CA TRP A 48 -4.50 6.79 10.40
C TRP A 48 -5.37 5.59 10.01
N PHE A 49 -6.71 5.74 10.06
CA PHE A 49 -7.62 4.72 9.56
C PHE A 49 -7.48 4.54 8.05
N SER A 50 -7.39 5.63 7.28
CA SER A 50 -7.18 5.56 5.84
C SER A 50 -5.91 4.80 5.46
N PHE A 51 -4.82 5.02 6.20
CA PHE A 51 -3.58 4.26 6.06
C PHE A 51 -3.82 2.76 6.33
N CYS A 52 -4.39 2.38 7.48
CA CYS A 52 -4.64 0.98 7.78
C CYS A 52 -5.55 0.30 6.74
N ILE A 53 -6.63 0.96 6.33
CA ILE A 53 -7.56 0.43 5.33
C ILE A 53 -6.86 0.26 3.97
N SER A 54 -5.98 1.18 3.58
CA SER A 54 -5.23 1.04 2.32
C SER A 54 -4.33 -0.20 2.29
N TRP A 55 -3.69 -0.57 3.41
CA TRP A 55 -2.90 -1.80 3.50
C TRP A 55 -3.75 -3.06 3.50
N ILE A 56 -4.96 -3.02 4.07
CA ILE A 56 -5.94 -4.10 3.95
C ILE A 56 -6.32 -4.27 2.48
N ALA A 57 -6.67 -3.18 1.79
CA ALA A 57 -7.01 -3.19 0.37
C ALA A 57 -5.85 -3.73 -0.49
N PHE A 58 -4.61 -3.35 -0.18
CA PHE A 58 -3.41 -3.87 -0.83
C PHE A 58 -3.30 -5.40 -0.67
N GLY A 59 -3.36 -5.92 0.55
CA GLY A 59 -3.28 -7.36 0.80
C GLY A 59 -4.42 -8.15 0.14
N VAL A 60 -5.65 -7.62 0.19
CA VAL A 60 -6.83 -8.22 -0.47
C VAL A 60 -6.67 -8.21 -1.99
N SER A 61 -6.09 -7.16 -2.57
CA SER A 61 -5.82 -7.08 -4.02
C SER A 61 -4.94 -8.23 -4.49
N TYR A 62 -3.86 -8.53 -3.76
CA TYR A 62 -3.00 -9.69 -4.07
C TYR A 62 -3.69 -11.02 -3.79
N ALA A 63 -4.53 -11.12 -2.76
CA ALA A 63 -5.27 -12.35 -2.43
C ALA A 63 -6.56 -12.54 -3.25
N PHE A 64 -6.91 -11.65 -4.18
CA PHE A 64 -8.19 -11.67 -4.89
C PHE A 64 -8.46 -13.00 -5.62
N LEU A 65 -7.46 -13.55 -6.34
CA LEU A 65 -7.59 -14.84 -7.02
C LEU A 65 -7.82 -16.02 -6.06
N LEU A 66 -7.27 -15.94 -4.84
CA LEU A 66 -7.51 -16.95 -3.80
C LEU A 66 -8.97 -16.93 -3.39
N PHE A 67 -9.53 -15.74 -3.12
CA PHE A 67 -10.95 -15.59 -2.78
C PHE A 67 -11.89 -15.97 -3.93
N ALA A 68 -11.46 -15.77 -5.18
CA ALA A 68 -12.18 -16.23 -6.36
C ALA A 68 -12.08 -17.76 -6.59
N GLY A 69 -11.26 -18.48 -5.82
CA GLY A 69 -11.05 -19.92 -5.97
C GLY A 69 -10.26 -20.30 -7.23
N GLN A 70 -9.52 -19.35 -7.82
CA GLN A 70 -8.82 -19.50 -9.10
C GLN A 70 -7.30 -19.42 -8.99
N GLN A 71 -6.73 -19.43 -7.78
CA GLN A 71 -5.29 -19.29 -7.57
C GLN A 71 -4.45 -20.48 -8.08
N TYR A 72 -4.91 -21.72 -7.85
CA TYR A 72 -4.19 -22.95 -8.23
C TYR A 72 -4.69 -23.56 -9.54
N LYS A 73 -5.63 -22.90 -10.20
CA LYS A 73 -6.22 -23.31 -11.46
C LYS A 73 -5.93 -22.26 -12.50
N ARG A 74 -6.23 -22.57 -13.76
CA ARG A 74 -6.15 -21.57 -14.82
C ARG A 74 -7.15 -20.45 -14.57
N PRO A 75 -6.67 -19.23 -14.24
CA PRO A 75 -7.59 -18.17 -13.92
C PRO A 75 -8.34 -17.78 -15.18
N THR A 76 -9.63 -17.58 -15.02
CA THR A 76 -10.46 -17.00 -16.07
C THR A 76 -10.02 -15.56 -16.31
N HIS A 77 -10.21 -15.09 -17.54
CA HIS A 77 -9.72 -13.78 -17.99
C HIS A 77 -10.19 -12.63 -17.08
N ILE A 78 -11.46 -12.66 -16.67
CA ILE A 78 -12.12 -11.60 -15.90
C ILE A 78 -11.45 -11.38 -14.52
N PRO A 79 -11.40 -12.37 -13.61
CA PRO A 79 -10.80 -12.17 -12.28
C PRO A 79 -9.29 -11.92 -12.34
N CYS A 80 -8.59 -12.46 -13.35
CA CYS A 80 -7.18 -12.16 -13.58
C CYS A 80 -6.96 -10.69 -13.94
N THR A 81 -7.81 -10.14 -14.82
CA THR A 81 -7.78 -8.73 -15.21
C THR A 81 -8.13 -7.81 -14.04
N ILE A 82 -9.16 -8.16 -13.26
CA ILE A 82 -9.54 -7.40 -12.06
C ILE A 82 -8.40 -7.40 -11.03
N GLN A 83 -7.78 -8.56 -10.78
CA GLN A 83 -6.64 -8.65 -9.86
C GLN A 83 -5.47 -7.77 -10.34
N ALA A 84 -5.10 -7.86 -11.62
CA ALA A 84 -4.03 -7.07 -12.18
C ALA A 84 -4.32 -5.56 -12.03
N ALA A 85 -5.53 -5.11 -12.35
CA ALA A 85 -5.94 -3.73 -12.19
C ALA A 85 -5.88 -3.25 -10.73
N LEU A 86 -6.36 -4.07 -9.78
CA LEU A 86 -6.27 -3.77 -8.35
C LEU A 86 -4.81 -3.64 -7.89
N ILE A 87 -3.95 -4.57 -8.31
CA ILE A 87 -2.52 -4.58 -7.96
C ILE A 87 -1.81 -3.35 -8.52
N TYR A 88 -2.03 -2.97 -9.78
CA TYR A 88 -1.37 -1.80 -10.35
C TYR A 88 -1.89 -0.48 -9.77
N ALA A 89 -3.14 -0.42 -9.30
CA ALA A 89 -3.68 0.75 -8.63
C ALA A 89 -3.22 0.87 -7.17
N ALA A 90 -3.01 -0.25 -6.47
CA ALA A 90 -2.75 -0.27 -5.03
C ALA A 90 -1.53 0.57 -4.57
N PRO A 91 -0.39 0.64 -5.29
CA PRO A 91 0.72 1.51 -4.93
C PRO A 91 0.35 2.98 -4.80
N TYR A 92 -0.55 3.49 -5.66
CA TYR A 92 -1.00 4.89 -5.59
C TYR A 92 -1.79 5.17 -4.31
N LEU A 93 -2.61 4.21 -3.89
CA LEU A 93 -3.37 4.30 -2.65
C LEU A 93 -2.44 4.28 -1.43
N VAL A 94 -1.59 3.26 -1.33
CA VAL A 94 -0.69 3.05 -0.19
C VAL A 94 0.32 4.20 -0.10
N MET A 95 0.90 4.63 -1.22
CA MET A 95 1.78 5.79 -1.26
C MET A 95 1.08 7.05 -0.75
N GLY A 96 -0.10 7.36 -1.28
CA GLY A 96 -0.84 8.57 -0.93
C GLY A 96 -1.26 8.61 0.54
N THR A 97 -1.79 7.50 1.08
CA THR A 97 -2.19 7.42 2.49
C THR A 97 -0.98 7.42 3.43
N SER A 98 0.15 6.82 3.04
CA SER A 98 1.40 6.84 3.81
C SER A 98 2.00 8.24 3.86
N LEU A 99 2.13 8.92 2.71
CA LEU A 99 2.54 10.33 2.67
C LEU A 99 1.61 11.21 3.50
N GLY A 100 0.30 10.94 3.45
CA GLY A 100 -0.67 11.64 4.27
C GLY A 100 -0.43 11.48 5.76
N LEU A 101 -0.18 10.25 6.21
CA LEU A 101 0.10 9.93 7.61
C LEU A 101 1.41 10.57 8.10
N VAL A 102 2.49 10.44 7.32
CA VAL A 102 3.81 10.97 7.66
C VAL A 102 3.78 12.50 7.67
N THR A 103 3.11 13.14 6.72
CA THR A 103 2.94 14.59 6.69
C THR A 103 2.15 15.08 7.91
N HIS A 104 1.06 14.40 8.26
CA HIS A 104 0.29 14.73 9.47
C HIS A 104 1.13 14.58 10.74
N LEU A 105 1.97 13.54 10.82
CA LEU A 105 2.90 13.36 11.94
C LEU A 105 3.94 14.49 12.01
N LEU A 106 4.56 14.85 10.88
CA LEU A 106 5.52 15.95 10.79
C LEU A 106 4.89 17.27 11.24
N LEU A 107 3.69 17.59 10.76
CA LEU A 107 2.98 18.81 11.14
C LEU A 107 2.65 18.84 12.64
N ASN A 108 2.28 17.69 13.23
CA ASN A 108 2.04 17.60 14.67
C ASN A 108 3.33 17.80 15.48
N VAL A 109 4.46 17.25 15.04
CA VAL A 109 5.77 17.46 15.68
C VAL A 109 6.20 18.92 15.56
N LEU A 110 6.08 19.53 14.38
CA LEU A 110 6.41 20.94 14.17
C LEU A 110 5.49 21.86 14.99
N SER A 111 4.20 21.52 15.11
CA SER A 111 3.27 22.27 15.95
C SER A 111 3.56 22.12 17.44
N ALA A 112 4.11 20.99 17.90
CA ALA A 112 4.53 20.81 19.28
C ALA A 112 5.81 21.59 19.61
N LEU A 113 6.70 21.76 18.61
CA LEU A 113 7.93 22.55 18.74
C LEU A 113 7.68 24.06 18.64
N SER A 114 6.71 24.48 17.85
CA SER A 114 6.33 25.89 17.74
C SER A 114 5.44 26.28 18.92
N GLN A 115 5.93 27.13 19.82
CA GLN A 115 5.13 27.71 20.92
C GLN A 115 4.00 28.65 20.44
N SER A 116 3.74 28.75 19.12
CA SER A 116 2.79 29.71 18.58
C SER A 116 1.36 29.15 18.57
N PRO A 117 0.37 29.85 19.16
CA PRO A 117 -1.00 29.35 19.37
C PRO A 117 -1.88 29.33 18.10
N LYS A 118 -1.32 29.56 16.91
CA LYS A 118 -2.10 29.54 15.67
C LYS A 118 -2.36 28.09 15.23
N LYS A 119 -3.38 27.47 15.83
CA LYS A 119 -4.12 26.33 15.25
C LYS A 119 -4.75 26.78 13.93
N ARG A 120 -3.94 26.90 12.88
CA ARG A 120 -4.43 27.20 11.53
C ARG A 120 -5.34 26.06 11.10
N THR A 121 -6.50 26.40 10.53
CA THR A 121 -7.53 25.47 10.05
C THR A 121 -6.97 24.51 8.99
N TYR A 122 -6.29 23.45 9.43
CA TYR A 122 -5.75 22.39 8.56
C TYR A 122 -6.80 21.35 8.17
N ARG A 123 -8.04 21.47 8.68
CA ARG A 123 -9.10 20.47 8.45
C ARG A 123 -9.37 20.24 6.97
N THR A 124 -9.44 21.29 6.15
CA THR A 124 -9.65 21.16 4.70
C THR A 124 -8.47 20.47 4.01
N PHE A 125 -7.24 20.86 4.35
CA PHE A 125 -6.03 20.23 3.82
C PHE A 125 -5.95 18.75 4.19
N MET A 126 -6.28 18.40 5.44
CA MET A 126 -6.30 17.02 5.91
C MET A 126 -7.39 16.18 5.22
N ASN A 127 -8.57 16.75 4.99
CA ASN A 127 -9.63 16.07 4.26
C ASN A 127 -9.20 15.77 2.81
N ILE A 128 -8.57 16.74 2.13
CA ILE A 128 -8.02 16.55 0.78
C ILE A 128 -6.95 15.44 0.79
N LEU A 129 -6.07 15.45 1.78
CA LEU A 129 -4.99 14.48 1.92
C LEU A 129 -5.50 13.04 2.16
N VAL A 130 -6.69 12.90 2.77
CA VAL A 130 -7.38 11.61 2.92
C VAL A 130 -8.12 11.24 1.64
N SER A 131 -8.86 12.15 1.00
CA SER A 131 -9.70 11.80 -0.13
C SER A 131 -8.92 11.58 -1.43
N LEU A 132 -7.85 12.34 -1.65
CA LEU A 132 -7.08 12.31 -2.90
C LEU A 132 -6.49 10.93 -3.22
N PRO A 133 -5.86 10.19 -2.29
CA PRO A 133 -5.36 8.83 -2.55
C PRO A 133 -6.45 7.86 -2.99
N TRP A 134 -7.66 7.95 -2.41
CA TRP A 134 -8.78 7.09 -2.79
C TRP A 134 -9.31 7.43 -4.18
N MET A 135 -9.44 8.71 -4.50
CA MET A 135 -9.85 9.14 -5.83
C MET A 135 -8.84 8.71 -6.90
N LEU A 136 -7.54 8.87 -6.60
CA LEU A 136 -6.46 8.45 -7.49
C LEU A 136 -6.46 6.93 -7.70
N TRP A 137 -6.66 6.16 -6.63
CA TRP A 137 -6.76 4.71 -6.70
C TRP A 137 -7.92 4.25 -7.59
N VAL A 138 -9.13 4.81 -7.41
CA VAL A 138 -10.28 4.48 -8.27
C VAL A 138 -10.01 4.85 -9.72
N ALA A 139 -9.44 6.04 -9.98
CA ALA A 139 -9.13 6.48 -11.33
C ALA A 139 -8.13 5.55 -12.04
N VAL A 140 -7.03 5.21 -11.36
CA VAL A 140 -6.02 4.27 -11.92
C VAL A 140 -6.62 2.87 -12.07
N PHE A 141 -7.39 2.39 -11.10
CA PHE A 141 -8.05 1.08 -11.16
C PHE A 141 -8.96 0.98 -12.40
N VAL A 142 -9.85 1.96 -12.59
CA VAL A 142 -10.75 2.00 -13.75
C VAL A 142 -9.96 2.09 -15.06
N GLY A 143 -8.91 2.93 -15.11
CA GLY A 143 -8.07 3.07 -16.29
C GLY A 143 -7.36 1.76 -16.69
N VAL A 144 -6.75 1.08 -15.72
CA VAL A 144 -6.07 -0.21 -15.97
C VAL A 144 -7.08 -1.31 -16.29
N LEU A 145 -8.25 -1.30 -15.66
CA LEU A 145 -9.31 -2.27 -15.91
C LEU A 145 -9.86 -2.16 -17.34
N VAL A 146 -10.16 -0.93 -17.79
CA VAL A 146 -10.61 -0.66 -19.17
C VAL A 146 -9.53 -1.06 -20.17
N PHE A 147 -8.26 -0.74 -19.88
CA PHE A 147 -7.13 -1.15 -20.72
C PHE A 147 -7.02 -2.68 -20.81
N GLY A 148 -7.13 -3.38 -19.68
CA GLY A 148 -7.02 -4.83 -19.58
C GLY A 148 -8.11 -5.57 -20.36
N PHE A 149 -9.37 -5.10 -20.28
CA PHE A 149 -10.48 -5.65 -21.09
C PHE A 149 -10.41 -5.31 -22.58
N SER A 150 -9.64 -4.29 -22.95
CA SER A 150 -9.45 -3.93 -24.37
C SER A 150 -8.32 -4.74 -25.01
N HIS A 151 -7.42 -5.32 -24.21
CA HIS A 151 -6.23 -6.04 -24.66
C HIS A 151 -6.14 -7.42 -23.99
N ASP A 152 -7.13 -8.27 -24.25
CA ASP A 152 -7.28 -9.59 -23.60
C ASP A 152 -6.07 -10.52 -23.75
N GLN A 153 -5.21 -10.29 -24.76
CA GLN A 153 -4.01 -11.09 -25.00
C GLN A 153 -2.80 -10.69 -24.14
N GLN A 154 -2.83 -9.51 -23.53
CA GLN A 154 -1.71 -8.98 -22.74
C GLN A 154 -1.82 -9.31 -21.25
N VAL A 155 -3.01 -9.69 -20.77
CA VAL A 155 -3.21 -10.12 -19.39
C VAL A 155 -2.80 -11.58 -19.27
N ALA A 156 -1.79 -11.87 -18.46
CA ALA A 156 -1.32 -13.22 -18.23
C ALA A 156 -0.94 -13.42 -16.77
N MET A 157 -0.94 -14.68 -16.33
CA MET A 157 -0.43 -15.02 -15.01
C MET A 157 1.09 -14.79 -14.98
N SER A 158 1.59 -14.25 -13.87
CA SER A 158 3.03 -14.11 -13.66
C SER A 158 3.74 -15.46 -13.80
N PRO A 159 4.98 -15.52 -14.30
CA PRO A 159 5.75 -16.77 -14.40
C PRO A 159 5.81 -17.55 -13.09
N ASN A 160 5.82 -16.85 -11.96
CA ASN A 160 5.85 -17.42 -10.61
C ASN A 160 4.49 -17.93 -10.12
N GLY A 161 3.41 -17.70 -10.89
CA GLY A 161 2.06 -18.13 -10.55
C GLY A 161 1.46 -17.44 -9.32
N THR A 162 2.00 -16.31 -8.87
CA THR A 162 1.57 -15.64 -7.64
C THR A 162 0.41 -14.67 -7.86
N PHE A 163 0.42 -13.94 -8.98
CA PHE A 163 -0.60 -12.95 -9.35
C PHE A 163 -0.64 -12.74 -10.86
N CYS A 164 -1.68 -12.05 -11.35
CA CYS A 164 -1.81 -11.65 -12.75
C CYS A 164 -1.10 -10.34 -13.07
N VAL A 165 -0.46 -10.30 -14.25
CA VAL A 165 0.32 -9.16 -14.76
C VAL A 165 -0.14 -8.80 -16.17
N ILE A 166 0.00 -7.52 -16.53
CA ILE A 166 -0.22 -7.06 -17.91
C ILE A 166 1.15 -7.00 -18.58
N GLN A 167 1.43 -7.98 -19.44
CA GLN A 167 2.67 -8.09 -20.20
C GLN A 167 2.71 -7.06 -21.34
N ASP A 168 3.93 -6.73 -21.81
CA ASP A 168 4.17 -5.87 -22.98
C ASP A 168 3.51 -4.48 -22.95
N SER A 169 3.26 -3.95 -21.74
CA SER A 169 2.66 -2.62 -21.57
C SER A 169 3.57 -1.68 -20.78
N SER A 170 3.31 -0.37 -20.89
CA SER A 170 4.00 0.64 -20.08
C SER A 170 3.48 0.71 -18.64
N ILE A 171 2.37 0.05 -18.31
CA ILE A 171 1.70 0.15 -17.00
C ILE A 171 2.62 -0.32 -15.86
N PRO A 172 3.27 -1.50 -15.91
CA PRO A 172 4.17 -1.94 -14.86
C PRO A 172 5.33 -0.96 -14.64
N LYS A 173 5.87 -0.39 -15.72
CA LYS A 173 6.99 0.57 -15.66
C LYS A 173 6.56 1.87 -14.98
N VAL A 174 5.41 2.43 -15.36
CA VAL A 174 4.88 3.65 -14.76
C VAL A 174 4.56 3.45 -13.28
N THR A 175 3.91 2.33 -12.94
CA THR A 175 3.60 2.01 -11.54
C THR A 175 4.86 1.78 -10.72
N ALA A 176 5.89 1.12 -11.26
CA ALA A 176 7.17 0.95 -10.58
C ALA A 176 7.86 2.29 -10.31
N ILE A 177 7.96 3.17 -11.32
CA ILE A 177 8.54 4.51 -11.17
C ILE A 177 7.78 5.33 -10.12
N ALA A 178 6.44 5.33 -10.18
CA ALA A 178 5.61 6.04 -9.21
C ALA A 178 5.82 5.50 -7.78
N ALA A 179 5.87 4.18 -7.62
CA ALA A 179 6.11 3.54 -6.32
C ALA A 179 7.51 3.86 -5.77
N THR A 180 8.54 3.90 -6.62
CA THR A 180 9.90 4.28 -6.21
C THR A 180 9.94 5.73 -5.75
N ILE A 181 9.43 6.68 -6.55
CA ILE A 181 9.39 8.10 -6.19
C ILE A 181 8.64 8.30 -4.87
N GLY A 182 7.47 7.66 -4.74
CA GLY A 182 6.67 7.68 -3.52
C GLY A 182 7.41 7.19 -2.30
N SER A 183 8.07 6.03 -2.42
CA SER A 183 8.82 5.42 -1.32
C SER A 183 10.00 6.30 -0.91
N THR A 184 10.74 6.88 -1.86
CA THR A 184 11.83 7.83 -1.57
C THR A 184 11.32 9.06 -0.81
N ALA A 185 10.18 9.63 -1.22
CA ALA A 185 9.58 10.76 -0.53
C ALA A 185 9.15 10.43 0.91
N ILE A 186 8.56 9.24 1.11
CA ILE A 186 8.17 8.75 2.45
C ILE A 186 9.41 8.61 3.34
N ILE A 187 10.45 7.93 2.87
CA ILE A 187 11.70 7.72 3.63
C ILE A 187 12.34 9.07 3.96
N GLY A 188 12.40 10.01 3.02
CA GLY A 188 12.94 11.34 3.27
C GLY A 188 12.20 12.10 4.37
N LEU A 189 10.87 12.04 4.38
CA LEU A 189 10.05 12.64 5.43
C LEU A 189 10.21 11.94 6.78
N GLU A 190 10.28 10.60 6.81
CA GLU A 190 10.54 9.83 8.02
C GLU A 190 11.90 10.16 8.62
N CYS A 191 12.95 10.25 7.78
CA CYS A 191 14.27 10.71 8.20
C CYS A 191 14.22 12.12 8.80
N ALA A 192 13.50 13.06 8.17
CA ALA A 192 13.35 14.41 8.69
C ALA A 192 12.66 14.43 10.07
N ILE A 193 11.59 13.64 10.25
CA ILE A 193 10.90 13.48 11.54
C ILE A 193 11.86 12.88 12.58
N ALA A 194 12.59 11.83 12.21
CA ALA A 194 13.54 11.16 13.10
C ALA A 194 14.65 12.13 13.56
N THR A 195 15.22 12.91 12.65
CA THR A 195 16.23 13.94 12.98
C THR A 195 15.64 15.01 13.89
N LEU A 196 14.42 15.49 13.63
CA LEU A 196 13.74 16.47 14.47
C LEU A 196 13.47 15.94 15.88
N LEU A 197 13.01 14.70 16.01
CA LEU A 197 12.78 14.04 17.29
C LEU A 197 14.09 13.77 18.03
N TYR A 198 15.13 13.32 17.33
CA TYR A 198 16.45 13.09 17.92
C TYR A 198 17.08 14.37 18.45
N ARG A 199 16.93 15.48 17.72
CA ARG A 199 17.41 16.80 18.16
C ARG A 199 16.61 17.33 19.36
N ASN A 200 15.32 17.02 19.43
CA ASN A 200 14.41 17.48 20.49
C ASN A 200 13.95 16.31 21.38
N ARG A 201 14.92 15.64 22.03
CA ARG A 201 14.68 14.41 22.83
C ARG A 201 13.59 14.55 23.90
N ALA A 202 13.33 15.77 24.38
CA ALA A 202 12.28 16.06 25.36
C ALA A 202 10.86 15.64 24.91
N ILE A 203 10.61 15.52 23.60
CA ILE A 203 9.28 15.25 23.03
C ILE A 203 9.12 13.77 22.60
N VAL A 204 10.20 12.97 22.64
CA VAL A 204 10.25 11.59 22.16
C VAL A 204 9.26 10.68 22.89
N ASN A 205 9.07 10.86 24.21
CA ASN A 205 8.15 10.04 25.00
C ASN A 205 6.68 10.18 24.57
N ILE A 206 6.29 11.29 23.92
CA ILE A 206 4.91 11.54 23.47
C ILE A 206 4.61 10.80 22.16
N PHE A 207 5.62 10.58 21.31
CA PHE A 207 5.44 10.01 19.95
C PHE A 207 5.98 8.59 19.78
N SER A 208 6.38 7.93 20.87
CA SER A 208 6.94 6.57 20.87
C SER A 208 6.05 5.54 20.16
N GLN A 209 4.72 5.63 20.32
CA GLN A 209 3.76 4.74 19.61
C GLN A 209 3.75 4.95 18.09
N SER A 210 3.89 6.19 17.61
CA SER A 210 3.93 6.48 16.18
C SER A 210 5.29 6.09 15.58
N LEU A 211 6.37 6.23 16.36
CA LEU A 211 7.72 5.82 15.99
C LEU A 211 7.84 4.30 15.86
N ALA A 212 7.18 3.52 16.73
CA ALA A 212 7.11 2.07 16.60
C ALA A 212 6.41 1.62 15.30
N MET A 213 5.37 2.35 14.85
CA MET A 213 4.70 2.09 13.57
C MET A 213 5.59 2.48 12.38
N ALA A 214 6.29 3.61 12.44
CA ALA A 214 7.23 4.05 11.41
C ALA A 214 8.41 3.08 11.25
N ILE A 215 9.02 2.63 12.35
CA ILE A 215 10.06 1.59 12.31
C ILE A 215 9.53 0.31 11.65
N ARG A 216 8.30 -0.09 11.95
CA ARG A 216 7.65 -1.25 11.31
C ARG A 216 7.55 -1.06 9.79
N ILE A 217 7.06 0.10 9.34
CA ILE A 217 6.93 0.45 7.93
C ILE A 217 8.30 0.47 7.25
N LEU A 218 9.32 1.01 7.91
CA LEU A 218 10.69 1.05 7.40
C LEU A 218 11.27 -0.35 7.21
N ILE A 219 11.07 -1.26 8.17
CA ILE A 219 11.47 -2.66 8.05
C ILE A 219 10.76 -3.33 6.87
N PHE A 220 9.44 -3.15 6.74
CA PHE A 220 8.68 -3.71 5.61
C PHE A 220 9.10 -3.12 4.26
N THR A 221 9.48 -1.83 4.23
CA THR A 221 9.94 -1.15 3.02
C THR A 221 11.33 -1.64 2.61
N ILE A 222 12.26 -1.79 3.56
CA ILE A 222 13.60 -2.34 3.30
C ILE A 222 13.50 -3.79 2.81
N LEU A 223 12.65 -4.61 3.42
CA LEU A 223 12.41 -5.98 2.97
C LEU A 223 11.79 -6.02 1.57
N GLY A 224 10.87 -5.09 1.26
CA GLY A 224 10.26 -4.95 -0.07
C GLY A 224 11.27 -4.53 -1.15
N PHE A 225 12.14 -3.56 -0.84
CA PHE A 225 13.23 -3.16 -1.74
C PHE A 225 14.26 -4.28 -1.93
N GLY A 226 14.57 -5.05 -0.88
CA GLY A 226 15.42 -6.23 -0.99
C GLY A 226 14.83 -7.29 -1.93
N ALA A 227 13.52 -7.54 -1.83
CA ALA A 227 12.83 -8.46 -2.73
C ALA A 227 12.83 -8.00 -4.19
N LEU A 228 12.64 -6.69 -4.44
CA LEU A 228 12.70 -6.12 -5.79
C LEU A 228 14.12 -6.16 -6.37
N GLY A 229 15.13 -5.87 -5.56
CA GLY A 229 16.54 -5.91 -5.97
C GLY A 229 17.05 -7.33 -6.30
N CYS A 230 16.47 -8.36 -5.67
CA CYS A 230 16.78 -9.77 -6.00
C CYS A 230 15.96 -10.32 -7.17
N SER A 231 15.01 -9.56 -7.71
CA SER A 231 14.16 -9.99 -8.84
C SER A 231 14.61 -9.47 -10.21
N VAL A 232 15.79 -8.82 -10.26
CA VAL A 232 16.46 -8.35 -11.48
C VAL A 232 17.65 -9.25 -11.79
#